data_AF-A0A0G0KAZ9-F1
#
_entry.id   AF-A0A0G0KAZ9-F1
#
_cell.length_a   1.000
_cell.length_b   1.000
_cell.length_c   1.000
_cell.angle_alpha   90.00
_cell.angle_beta   90.00
_cell.angle_gamma   90.00
#
_symmetry.space_group_name_H-M   'P 1'
#
loop_
_entity.id
_entity.type
_entity.pdbx_description
1 polymer ?
#
loop_
_entity_poly.entity_id
_entity_poly.type
_entity_poly.pdbx_seq_one_letter_code
_entity_poly.pdbx_strand_id
1 'polypeptide(L)'
;MEEEKKEQTTEQSSHAEEKTQTIEEKDAKENKMWALLCYLGVLVVIPLLVKKDSKFVEFHTKQGLILLAGWALSILPFGPIIALLVIVLSIIGIINVFSGEMKNLPIVGELAEKIKL
;
A
#
# COMPACT_ATOMS: atom_id res chain seq x y z
N MET A 1 -2.63 39.31 -18.15
CA MET A 1 -3.92 38.61 -17.93
C MET A 1 -3.85 37.10 -18.22
N GLU A 2 -3.57 36.62 -19.43
CA GLU A 2 -3.44 35.16 -19.66
C GLU A 2 -2.13 34.56 -19.11
N GLU A 3 -1.02 35.31 -19.15
CA GLU A 3 0.27 34.85 -18.63
C GLU A 3 0.33 34.82 -17.09
N GLU A 4 -0.21 35.84 -16.39
CA GLU A 4 -0.31 35.87 -14.91
C GLU A 4 -1.20 34.74 -14.35
N LYS A 5 -2.27 34.36 -15.05
CA LYS A 5 -3.14 33.24 -14.66
C LYS A 5 -2.42 31.89 -14.80
N LYS A 6 -1.50 31.77 -15.76
CA LYS A 6 -0.72 30.55 -16.02
C LYS A 6 0.42 30.40 -15.00
N GLU A 7 1.07 31.50 -14.60
CA GLU A 7 2.05 31.49 -13.50
C GLU A 7 1.40 31.16 -12.15
N GLN A 8 0.28 31.80 -11.78
CA GLN A 8 -0.45 31.45 -10.54
C GLN A 8 -0.94 30.00 -10.50
N THR A 9 -1.39 29.45 -11.64
CA THR A 9 -1.83 28.04 -11.72
C THR A 9 -0.64 27.09 -11.58
N THR A 10 0.55 27.46 -12.06
CA THR A 10 1.76 26.64 -11.97
C THR A 10 2.34 26.66 -10.55
N GLU A 11 2.33 27.81 -9.88
CA GLU A 11 2.77 27.91 -8.48
C GLU A 11 1.77 27.28 -7.49
N GLN A 12 0.47 27.38 -7.74
CA GLN A 12 -0.51 26.64 -6.93
C GLN A 12 -0.41 25.13 -7.13
N SER A 13 -0.13 24.66 -8.35
CA SER A 13 0.08 23.24 -8.63
C SER A 13 1.34 22.71 -7.95
N SER A 14 2.46 23.45 -8.03
CA SER A 14 3.71 23.03 -7.40
C SER A 14 3.62 23.04 -5.87
N HIS A 15 2.97 24.04 -5.28
CA HIS A 15 2.79 24.12 -3.83
C HIS A 15 1.79 23.07 -3.30
N ALA A 16 0.78 22.71 -4.10
CA ALA A 16 -0.14 21.62 -3.76
C ALA A 16 0.50 20.23 -3.90
N GLU A 17 1.34 20.01 -4.91
CA GLU A 17 2.11 18.77 -5.10
C GLU A 17 3.15 18.60 -3.98
N GLU A 18 3.93 19.64 -3.67
CA GLU A 18 4.90 19.63 -2.57
C GLU A 18 4.21 19.36 -1.22
N LYS A 19 3.08 20.02 -0.96
CA LYS A 19 2.28 19.80 0.26
C LYS A 19 1.69 18.40 0.33
N THR A 20 1.29 17.81 -0.80
CA THR A 20 0.74 16.45 -0.84
C THR A 20 1.83 15.41 -0.61
N GLN A 21 2.97 15.55 -1.29
CA GLN A 21 4.13 14.67 -1.12
C GLN A 21 4.62 14.69 0.34
N THR A 22 4.75 15.87 0.94
CA THR A 22 5.15 16.00 2.35
C THR A 22 4.14 15.37 3.34
N ILE A 23 2.84 15.40 3.04
CA ILE A 23 1.82 14.71 3.85
C ILE A 23 1.95 13.18 3.73
N GLU A 24 2.11 12.66 2.51
CA GLU A 24 2.24 11.22 2.26
C GLU A 24 3.54 10.65 2.84
N GLU A 25 4.66 11.36 2.71
CA GLU A 25 5.93 10.99 3.33
C GLU A 25 5.83 10.93 4.86
N LYS A 26 5.13 11.90 5.46
CA LYS A 26 4.89 11.92 6.90
C LYS A 26 4.01 10.75 7.35
N ASP A 27 2.92 10.48 6.63
CA ASP A 27 2.03 9.33 6.90
C ASP A 27 2.82 8.01 6.85
N ALA A 28 3.61 7.80 5.79
CA ALA A 28 4.44 6.61 5.64
C ALA A 28 5.48 6.46 6.77
N LYS A 29 6.10 7.56 7.18
CA LYS A 29 7.09 7.56 8.27
C LYS A 29 6.46 7.19 9.61
N GLU A 30 5.31 7.77 9.94
CA GLU A 30 4.61 7.54 11.21
C GLU A 30 4.00 6.14 11.29
N ASN A 31 3.55 5.59 10.15
CA ASN A 31 2.74 4.38 10.12
C ASN A 31 3.44 3.15 9.52
N LYS A 32 4.75 3.23 9.31
CA LYS A 32 5.58 2.14 8.76
C LYS A 32 5.38 0.80 9.46
N MET A 33 5.33 0.80 10.79
CA MET A 33 5.18 -0.45 11.56
C MET A 33 3.80 -1.09 11.37
N TRP A 34 2.75 -0.27 11.24
CA TRP A 34 1.40 -0.77 10.94
C TRP A 34 1.32 -1.37 9.53
N ALA A 35 1.93 -0.72 8.55
CA ALA A 35 1.99 -1.23 7.19
C ALA A 35 2.80 -2.54 7.08
N LEU A 36 3.86 -2.70 7.88
CA LEU A 36 4.65 -3.93 7.92
C LEU A 36 3.79 -5.16 8.29
N LEU A 37 2.89 -5.02 9.27
CA LEU A 37 2.00 -6.10 9.70
C LEU A 37 1.13 -6.64 8.57
N CYS A 38 0.83 -5.83 7.56
CA CYS A 38 0.02 -6.22 6.41
C CYS A 38 0.63 -7.36 5.60
N TYR A 39 1.95 -7.57 5.68
CA TYR A 39 2.68 -8.60 4.93
C TYR A 39 3.10 -9.80 5.79
N LEU A 40 2.71 -9.84 7.07
CA LEU A 40 3.03 -10.93 7.99
C LEU A 40 1.84 -11.90 8.16
N GLY A 41 1.16 -12.19 7.05
CA GLY A 41 0.02 -13.12 7.00
C GLY A 41 -1.20 -12.60 7.77
N VAL A 42 -1.67 -13.37 8.74
CA VAL A 42 -2.92 -13.07 9.49
C VAL A 42 -2.85 -11.75 10.27
N LEU A 43 -1.65 -11.22 10.54
CA LEU A 43 -1.47 -9.97 11.27
C LEU A 43 -2.07 -8.76 10.54
N VAL A 44 -2.37 -8.84 9.24
CA VAL A 44 -3.09 -7.79 8.48
C VAL A 44 -4.45 -7.41 9.07
N VAL A 45 -5.06 -8.31 9.86
CA VAL A 45 -6.33 -8.02 10.56
C VAL A 45 -6.18 -6.90 11.58
N ILE A 46 -5.00 -6.74 12.20
CA ILE A 46 -4.76 -5.69 13.20
C ILE A 46 -4.82 -4.29 12.56
N PRO A 47 -3.99 -3.93 11.56
CA PRO A 47 -4.06 -2.62 10.91
C PRO A 47 -5.41 -2.39 10.21
N LEU A 48 -6.06 -3.43 9.67
CA LEU A 48 -7.40 -3.34 9.09
C LEU A 48 -8.44 -2.77 10.07
N LEU A 49 -8.35 -3.15 11.35
CA LEU A 49 -9.30 -2.72 12.37
C LEU A 49 -8.87 -1.44 13.10
N VAL A 50 -7.55 -1.23 13.25
CA VAL A 50 -7.01 -0.19 14.15
C VAL A 50 -6.56 1.06 13.40
N LYS A 51 -6.07 0.94 12.16
CA LYS A 51 -5.35 2.04 11.48
C LYS A 51 -5.96 2.41 10.13
N LYS A 52 -7.26 2.69 10.14
CA LYS A 52 -8.06 3.07 8.96
C LYS A 52 -7.90 4.53 8.51
N ASP A 53 -7.23 5.34 9.31
CA ASP A 53 -7.03 6.79 9.09
C ASP A 53 -5.75 7.11 8.29
N SER A 54 -4.92 6.11 8.00
CA SER A 54 -3.69 6.25 7.21
C SER A 54 -3.89 5.68 5.80
N LYS A 55 -3.69 6.52 4.78
CA LYS A 55 -3.76 6.10 3.37
C LYS A 55 -2.66 5.09 3.04
N PHE A 56 -1.47 5.32 3.61
CA PHE A 56 -0.33 4.41 3.48
C PHE A 56 -0.66 3.02 4.03
N VAL A 57 -1.23 2.94 5.24
CA VAL A 57 -1.60 1.65 5.84
C VAL A 57 -2.79 1.03 5.11
N GLU A 58 -3.77 1.82 4.69
CA GLU A 58 -4.92 1.32 3.92
C GLU A 58 -4.45 0.65 2.61
N PHE A 59 -3.52 1.27 1.90
CA PHE A 59 -2.92 0.72 0.68
C PHE A 59 -2.27 -0.65 0.92
N HIS A 60 -1.39 -0.75 1.91
CA HIS A 60 -0.70 -1.99 2.25
C HIS A 60 -1.67 -3.05 2.84
N THR A 61 -2.72 -2.62 3.53
CA THR A 61 -3.77 -3.51 4.06
C THR A 61 -4.52 -4.20 2.94
N LYS A 62 -4.92 -3.50 1.88
CA LYS A 62 -5.63 -4.10 0.73
C LYS A 62 -4.78 -5.19 0.08
N GLN A 63 -3.49 -4.94 -0.13
CA GLN A 63 -2.57 -5.95 -0.67
C GLN A 63 -2.37 -7.13 0.30
N GLY A 64 -2.21 -6.84 1.59
CA GLY A 64 -2.09 -7.85 2.64
C GLY A 64 -3.29 -8.79 2.72
N LEU A 65 -4.51 -8.28 2.52
CA LEU A 65 -5.73 -9.09 2.47
C LEU A 65 -5.75 -10.06 1.27
N ILE A 66 -5.29 -9.61 0.11
CA ILE A 66 -5.15 -10.49 -1.06
C ILE A 66 -4.09 -11.57 -0.79
N LEU A 67 -2.96 -11.21 -0.18
CA LEU A 67 -1.92 -12.18 0.19
C LEU A 67 -2.41 -13.18 1.25
N LEU A 68 -3.23 -12.74 2.21
CA LEU A 68 -3.89 -13.62 3.18
C LEU A 68 -4.85 -14.61 2.49
N ALA A 69 -5.60 -14.17 1.48
CA ALA A 69 -6.39 -15.08 0.65
C ALA A 69 -5.49 -16.08 -0.10
N GLY A 70 -4.33 -15.64 -0.60
CA GLY A 70 -3.30 -16.52 -1.18
C GLY A 70 -2.82 -17.60 -0.21
N TRP A 71 -2.59 -17.26 1.05
CA TRP A 71 -2.28 -18.23 2.12
C TRP A 71 -3.40 -19.25 2.35
N ALA A 72 -4.67 -18.83 2.28
CA ALA A 72 -5.80 -19.76 2.38
C ALA A 72 -5.85 -20.72 1.17
N LEU A 73 -5.57 -20.21 -0.04
CA LEU A 73 -5.54 -21.02 -1.26
C LEU A 73 -4.37 -22.01 -1.30
N SER A 74 -3.29 -21.76 -0.54
CA SER A 74 -2.14 -22.66 -0.50
C SER A 74 -2.42 -24.00 0.22
N ILE A 75 -3.63 -24.24 0.70
CA ILE A 75 -4.08 -25.53 1.26
C ILE A 75 -4.42 -26.55 0.15
N LEU A 76 -4.67 -26.08 -1.07
CA LEU A 76 -5.00 -26.90 -2.23
C LEU A 76 -3.80 -27.75 -2.72
N PRO A 77 -3.99 -28.74 -3.61
CA PRO A 77 -2.91 -29.63 -4.07
C PRO A 77 -1.71 -28.92 -4.69
N PHE A 78 -1.90 -27.74 -5.28
CA PHE A 78 -0.83 -26.87 -5.83
C PHE A 78 -0.27 -25.88 -4.80
N GLY A 79 -0.57 -26.10 -3.52
CA GLY A 79 -0.31 -25.24 -2.40
C GLY A 79 1.13 -24.74 -2.26
N PRO A 80 2.16 -25.59 -2.38
CA PRO A 80 3.54 -25.17 -2.23
C PRO A 80 3.98 -24.09 -3.23
N ILE A 81 3.47 -24.14 -4.46
CA ILE A 81 3.79 -23.14 -5.51
C ILE A 81 3.12 -21.80 -5.17
N ILE A 82 1.85 -21.85 -4.74
CA ILE A 82 1.10 -20.66 -4.31
C ILE A 82 1.77 -20.03 -3.09
N ALA A 83 2.16 -20.83 -2.09
CA ALA A 83 2.85 -20.36 -0.90
C ALA A 83 4.18 -19.68 -1.24
N LEU A 84 4.97 -20.25 -2.16
CA LEU A 84 6.21 -19.63 -2.62
C LEU A 84 5.96 -18.27 -3.27
N LEU A 85 4.95 -18.17 -4.14
CA LEU A 85 4.56 -16.91 -4.77
C LEU A 85 4.13 -15.86 -3.73
N VAL A 86 3.31 -16.26 -2.76
CA VAL A 86 2.84 -15.38 -1.67
C VAL A 86 4.00 -14.88 -0.82
N ILE A 87 4.98 -15.73 -0.50
CA ILE A 87 6.20 -15.33 0.24
C ILE A 87 6.99 -14.29 -0.55
N VAL A 88 7.23 -14.52 -1.85
CA VAL A 88 7.96 -13.58 -2.71
C VAL A 88 7.24 -12.23 -2.77
N LEU A 89 5.93 -12.23 -3.00
CA LEU A 89 5.13 -11.00 -3.05
C LEU A 89 5.09 -10.27 -1.69
N SER A 90 5.06 -11.01 -0.58
CA SER A 90 5.13 -10.44 0.77
C SER A 90 6.46 -9.74 1.01
N ILE A 91 7.58 -10.32 0.57
CA ILE A 91 8.91 -9.71 0.67
C ILE A 91 8.97 -8.41 -0.15
N ILE A 92 8.45 -8.41 -1.38
CA ILE A 92 8.39 -7.19 -2.21
C ILE A 92 7.54 -6.12 -1.52
N GLY A 93 6.40 -6.51 -0.92
CA GLY A 93 5.55 -5.59 -0.15
C GLY A 93 6.27 -4.98 1.04
N ILE A 94 7.03 -5.79 1.78
CA ILE A 94 7.87 -5.34 2.91
C ILE A 94 8.94 -4.35 2.43
N ILE A 95 9.59 -4.61 1.29
CA ILE A 95 10.56 -3.67 0.70
C ILE A 95 9.88 -2.33 0.40
N ASN A 96 8.69 -2.34 -0.22
CA ASN A 96 7.93 -1.13 -0.51
C ASN A 96 7.58 -0.36 0.78
N VAL A 97 7.19 -1.05 1.86
CA VAL A 97 6.93 -0.43 3.17
C VAL A 97 8.18 0.28 3.71
N PHE A 98 9.34 -0.38 3.66
CA PHE A 98 10.58 0.23 4.16
C PHE A 98 11.03 1.40 3.30
N SER A 99 10.78 1.37 2.00
CA SER A 99 10.98 2.48 1.06
C SER A 99 9.94 3.60 1.21
N GLY A 100 8.84 3.38 1.94
CA GLY A 100 7.75 4.36 2.08
C GLY A 100 6.88 4.50 0.83
N GLU A 101 6.85 3.48 -0.02
CA GLU A 101 6.21 3.54 -1.34
C GLU A 101 4.89 2.76 -1.39
N MET A 102 3.84 3.38 -1.91
CA MET A 102 2.57 2.72 -2.23
C MET A 102 2.60 2.08 -3.63
N LYS A 103 3.49 1.10 -3.82
CA LYS A 103 3.65 0.40 -5.10
C LYS A 103 2.80 -0.86 -5.21
N ASN A 104 2.12 -1.01 -6.34
CA ASN A 104 1.32 -2.17 -6.64
C ASN A 104 2.18 -3.42 -6.83
N LEU A 105 1.84 -4.48 -6.09
CA LEU A 105 2.46 -5.80 -6.29
C LEU A 105 1.94 -6.44 -7.59
N PRO A 106 2.77 -7.20 -8.32
CA PRO A 106 2.32 -7.92 -9.51
C PRO A 106 1.12 -8.81 -9.19
N ILE A 107 0.07 -8.75 -10.04
CA ILE A 107 -1.21 -9.48 -9.90
C ILE A 107 -2.07 -9.02 -8.70
N VAL A 108 -1.45 -8.78 -7.55
CA VAL A 108 -2.10 -8.40 -6.29
C VAL A 108 -2.64 -6.96 -6.33
N GLY A 109 -1.92 -6.02 -6.96
CA GLY A 109 -2.32 -4.61 -7.03
C GLY A 109 -3.69 -4.42 -7.67
N GLU A 110 -3.93 -5.03 -8.83
CA GLU A 110 -5.20 -4.93 -9.56
C GLU A 110 -6.40 -5.52 -8.78
N LEU A 111 -6.15 -6.56 -7.97
CA LEU A 111 -7.17 -7.16 -7.10
C LEU A 111 -7.41 -6.28 -5.86
N ALA A 112 -6.35 -5.73 -5.28
CA ALA A 112 -6.39 -4.89 -4.10
C ALA A 112 -7.17 -3.58 -4.36
N GLU A 113 -7.03 -2.97 -5.54
CA GLU A 113 -7.75 -1.75 -5.93
C GLU A 113 -9.28 -1.90 -5.92
N LYS A 114 -9.80 -3.14 -6.04
CA LYS A 114 -11.24 -3.41 -6.00
C LYS A 114 -11.81 -3.43 -4.58
N ILE A 115 -10.95 -3.51 -3.57
CA ILE A 115 -11.37 -3.52 -2.15
C ILE A 115 -11.63 -2.08 -1.69
N LYS A 116 -12.85 -1.83 -1.21
CA LYS A 116 -13.24 -0.58 -0.55
C LYS A 116 -13.07 -0.76 0.96
N LEU A 117 -12.20 0.05 1.59
CA LEU A 117 -11.92 0.03 3.04
C LEU A 117 -12.38 1.32 3.73
#